data_AF-A0A955SJ39-F1
#
_entry.id   AF-A0A955SJ39-F1
#
_cell.length_a   1.000
_cell.length_b   1.000
_cell.length_c   1.000
_cell.angle_alpha   90.00
_cell.angle_beta   90.00
_cell.angle_gamma   90.00
#
_symmetry.space_group_name_H-M   'P 1'
#
loop_
_entity.id
_entity.type
_entity.pdbx_description
1 polymer ?
#
loop_
_entity_poly.entity_id
_entity_poly.type
_entity_poly.pdbx_seq_one_letter_code
_entity_poly.pdbx_strand_id
1 'polypeptide(L)'
;SFHGILNFLGRSIASEPEYHVDPDPGTGIVAENPVRVMDIIESSIERPNTKLSVTHEGHYYSIADEEKRSWNQEAFRLLYQLFQMTVTDAPRGNVPSITIAK
;
A
#
# COMPACT_ATOMS: atom_id res chain seq x y z
N SER A 1 3.42 -12.32 6.97
CA SER A 1 1.98 -12.01 7.11
C SER A 1 1.73 -10.60 6.62
N PHE A 2 0.50 -10.26 6.22
CA PHE A 2 0.16 -8.90 5.75
C PHE A 2 0.46 -7.81 6.79
N HIS A 3 0.22 -8.09 8.08
CA HIS A 3 0.60 -7.22 9.19
C HIS A 3 2.11 -6.90 9.23
N GLY A 4 2.96 -7.88 8.90
CA GLY A 4 4.41 -7.65 8.81
C GLY A 4 4.80 -6.67 7.69
N ILE A 5 4.06 -6.66 6.58
CA ILE A 5 4.27 -5.72 5.48
C ILE A 5 3.88 -4.30 5.91
N LEU A 6 2.74 -4.15 6.59
CA LEU A 6 2.33 -2.86 7.15
C LEU A 6 3.34 -2.32 8.17
N ASN A 7 3.86 -3.20 9.04
CA ASN A 7 4.89 -2.82 10.01
C ASN A 7 6.18 -2.37 9.31
N PHE A 8 6.61 -3.08 8.26
CA PHE A 8 7.77 -2.67 7.45
C PHE A 8 7.57 -1.28 6.84
N LEU A 9 6.43 -1.03 6.18
CA LEU A 9 6.12 0.26 5.58
C LEU A 9 6.05 1.38 6.62
N GLY A 10 5.44 1.14 7.78
CA GLY A 10 5.39 2.11 8.87
C GLY A 10 6.78 2.46 9.40
N ARG A 11 7.67 1.48 9.52
CA ARG A 11 9.06 1.70 9.97
C ARG A 11 9.88 2.42 8.91
N SER A 12 9.63 2.19 7.62
CA SER A 12 10.38 2.85 6.55
C SER A 12 10.04 4.32 6.33
N ILE A 13 8.86 4.77 6.77
CA ILE A 13 8.51 6.20 6.82
C ILE A 13 9.38 6.97 7.81
N ALA A 14 9.68 6.37 8.97
CA ALA A 14 10.28 7.09 10.10
C ALA A 14 11.67 6.55 10.49
N SER A 15 11.72 5.35 11.07
CA SER A 15 12.90 4.87 11.79
C SER A 15 13.93 4.14 10.93
N GLU A 16 13.50 3.53 9.83
CA GLU A 16 14.33 2.63 9.01
C GLU A 16 14.16 2.91 7.51
N PRO A 17 14.65 4.06 7.02
CA PRO A 17 14.49 4.42 5.62
C PRO A 17 15.16 3.40 4.70
N GLU A 18 14.46 3.05 3.63
CA GLU A 18 15.00 2.19 2.58
C GLU A 18 16.12 2.90 1.80
N TYR A 19 17.09 2.13 1.31
CA TYR A 19 18.31 2.65 0.67
C TYR A 19 18.63 1.90 -0.61
N HIS A 20 19.35 2.57 -1.50
CA HIS A 20 19.72 2.02 -2.81
C HIS A 20 20.68 0.85 -2.63
N VAL A 21 20.44 -0.22 -3.38
CA VAL A 21 21.29 -1.40 -3.45
C VAL A 21 21.58 -1.69 -4.91
N ASP A 22 22.86 -1.85 -5.24
CA ASP A 22 23.27 -2.17 -6.60
C ASP A 22 22.81 -3.59 -6.99
N PRO A 23 22.32 -3.78 -8.24
CA PRO A 23 21.89 -5.10 -8.71
C PRO A 23 23.03 -6.12 -8.64
N ASP A 24 22.70 -7.34 -8.20
CA ASP A 24 23.66 -8.45 -8.26
C ASP A 24 23.93 -8.85 -9.73
N PRO A 25 25.19 -9.11 -10.13
CA PRO A 25 25.53 -9.46 -11.51
C PRO A 25 24.88 -10.77 -12.01
N GLY A 26 24.47 -11.66 -11.10
CA GLY A 26 23.75 -12.89 -11.42
C GLY A 26 22.25 -12.69 -11.62
N THR A 27 21.71 -11.54 -11.22
CA THR A 27 20.33 -11.15 -11.55
C THR A 27 20.26 -10.65 -12.99
N GLY A 28 19.29 -11.17 -13.76
CA GLY A 28 19.01 -10.67 -15.12
C GLY A 28 18.53 -9.21 -15.12
N ILE A 29 18.21 -8.70 -16.30
CA ILE A 29 17.74 -7.32 -16.47
C ILE A 29 16.38 -7.15 -15.77
N VAL A 30 16.32 -6.23 -14.81
CA VAL A 30 15.09 -5.82 -14.11
C VAL A 30 14.61 -4.48 -14.69
N ALA A 31 13.34 -4.40 -15.07
CA ALA A 31 12.76 -3.20 -15.68
C ALA A 31 12.57 -2.05 -14.67
N GLU A 32 12.11 -2.37 -13.46
CA GLU A 32 11.91 -1.40 -12.37
C GLU A 32 12.42 -1.97 -11.05
N ASN A 33 13.32 -1.24 -10.39
CA ASN A 33 13.84 -1.57 -9.07
C ASN A 33 14.01 -0.27 -8.25
N PRO A 34 12.91 0.33 -7.77
CA PRO A 34 13.00 1.55 -6.99
C PRO A 34 13.61 1.27 -5.63
N VAL A 35 14.24 2.31 -5.08
CA VAL A 35 14.84 2.28 -3.74
C VAL A 35 13.79 2.04 -2.65
N ARG A 36 12.56 2.53 -2.85
CA ARG A 36 11.46 2.43 -1.89
C ARG A 36 10.38 1.50 -2.41
N VAL A 37 9.91 0.60 -1.57
CA VAL A 37 8.74 -0.25 -1.86
C VAL A 37 7.51 0.59 -2.16
N MET A 38 7.29 1.65 -1.37
CA MET A 38 6.26 2.65 -1.65
C MET A 38 6.62 3.96 -0.95
N ASP A 39 6.65 5.06 -1.69
CA ASP A 39 7.00 6.35 -1.12
C ASP A 39 5.79 7.03 -0.48
N ILE A 40 5.65 6.81 0.83
CA ILE A 40 4.62 7.41 1.66
C ILE A 40 5.18 8.68 2.29
N ILE A 41 4.45 9.77 2.09
CA ILE A 41 4.82 11.08 2.60
C ILE A 41 3.89 11.48 3.72
N GLU A 42 4.47 11.66 4.90
CA GLU A 42 3.82 12.26 6.06
C GLU A 42 4.01 13.79 6.06
N SER A 43 2.96 14.52 6.41
CA SER A 43 2.94 15.98 6.47
C SER A 43 1.99 16.46 7.56
N SER A 44 2.33 17.57 8.23
CA SER A 44 1.42 18.24 9.18
C SER A 44 0.35 19.11 8.48
N ILE A 45 0.46 19.27 7.16
CA ILE A 45 -0.47 20.02 6.32
C ILE A 45 -0.87 19.22 5.09
N GLU A 46 -2.08 19.44 4.60
CA GLU A 46 -2.53 18.84 3.35
C GLU A 46 -1.69 19.36 2.17
N ARG A 47 -1.25 18.44 1.30
CA ARG A 47 -0.48 18.82 0.11
C ARG A 47 -1.41 19.07 -1.07
N PRO A 48 -1.24 20.17 -1.81
CA PRO A 48 -1.97 20.39 -3.04
C PRO A 48 -1.57 19.34 -4.09
N ASN A 49 -2.49 18.98 -4.97
CA ASN A 49 -2.28 18.10 -6.14
C ASN A 49 -1.87 16.65 -5.83
N THR A 50 -2.20 16.10 -4.66
CA THR A 50 -2.00 14.66 -4.40
C THR A 50 -3.21 13.85 -4.85
N LYS A 51 -2.98 12.78 -5.62
CA LYS A 51 -4.07 11.91 -6.11
C LYS A 51 -4.70 11.06 -5.01
N LEU A 52 -3.93 10.74 -3.98
CA LEU A 52 -4.37 9.95 -2.83
C LEU A 52 -3.79 10.56 -1.55
N SER A 53 -4.68 10.91 -0.64
CA SER A 53 -4.34 11.37 0.71
C SER A 53 -5.31 10.78 1.74
N VAL A 54 -4.81 10.60 2.96
CA VAL A 54 -5.60 10.21 4.13
C VAL A 54 -5.10 10.96 5.35
N THR A 55 -6.01 11.29 6.25
CA THR A 55 -5.66 11.96 7.52
C THR A 55 -5.82 10.96 8.67
N HIS A 56 -4.80 10.89 9.52
CA HIS A 56 -4.81 10.07 10.72
C HIS A 56 -4.08 10.81 11.86
N GLU A 57 -4.72 10.92 13.02
CA GLU A 57 -4.18 11.60 14.21
C GLU A 57 -3.66 13.04 13.97
N GLY A 58 -4.25 13.77 13.02
CA GLY A 58 -3.83 15.13 12.67
C GLY A 58 -2.66 15.21 11.69
N HIS A 59 -2.15 14.07 11.24
CA HIS A 59 -1.14 13.95 10.19
C HIS A 59 -1.80 13.60 8.86
N TYR A 60 -1.27 14.18 7.78
CA TYR A 60 -1.66 13.90 6.41
C TYR A 60 -0.65 12.95 5.78
N TYR A 61 -1.15 11.82 5.32
CA TYR A 61 -0.37 10.81 4.61
C TYR A 61 -0.77 10.82 3.15
N SER A 62 0.21 10.80 2.26
CA SER A 62 -0.02 10.77 0.83
C SER A 62 1.04 9.93 0.14
N ILE A 63 0.75 9.50 -1.08
CA ILE A 63 1.71 8.75 -1.88
C ILE A 63 2.40 9.72 -2.83
N ALA A 64 3.73 9.65 -2.93
CA ALA A 64 4.48 10.39 -3.92
C ALA A 64 4.02 9.95 -5.31
N ASP A 65 3.49 10.89 -6.10
CA ASP A 65 2.98 10.61 -7.43
C ASP A 65 3.68 11.48 -8.46
N GLU A 66 4.93 11.12 -8.73
CA GLU A 66 5.73 11.71 -9.77
C GLU A 66 5.69 10.75 -10.97
N GLU A 67 4.96 11.15 -12.02
CA GLU A 67 4.88 10.53 -13.36
C GLU A 67 3.85 9.42 -13.69
N LYS A 68 3.66 9.24 -15.02
CA LYS A 68 2.71 8.33 -15.66
C LYS A 68 3.11 6.87 -15.41
N ARG A 69 2.33 6.17 -14.57
CA ARG A 69 2.51 4.78 -14.12
C ARG A 69 3.64 4.66 -13.09
N SER A 70 3.46 5.34 -11.94
CA SER A 70 4.38 5.28 -10.82
C SER A 70 4.28 3.92 -10.11
N TRP A 71 5.43 3.28 -9.87
CA TRP A 71 5.56 2.08 -9.03
C TRP A 71 4.70 2.15 -7.76
N ASN A 72 4.64 3.34 -7.15
CA ASN A 72 3.86 3.60 -5.95
C ASN A 72 2.35 3.30 -6.10
N GLN A 73 1.75 3.61 -7.26
CA GLN A 73 0.33 3.29 -7.52
C GLN A 73 0.09 1.80 -7.62
N GLU A 74 0.99 1.07 -8.28
CA GLU A 74 0.89 -0.38 -8.41
C GLU A 74 1.15 -1.08 -7.08
N ALA A 75 2.16 -0.65 -6.33
CA ALA A 75 2.44 -1.13 -4.98
C ALA A 75 1.22 -0.92 -4.07
N PHE A 76 0.63 0.28 -4.06
CA PHE A 76 -0.58 0.57 -3.28
C PHE A 76 -1.75 -0.33 -3.68
N ARG A 77 -2.00 -0.49 -4.99
CA ARG A 77 -3.08 -1.33 -5.51
C ARG A 77 -2.94 -2.78 -5.06
N LEU A 78 -1.74 -3.36 -5.16
CA LEU A 78 -1.46 -4.73 -4.73
C LEU A 78 -1.63 -4.90 -3.23
N LEU A 79 -1.10 -3.97 -2.43
CA LEU A 79 -1.23 -3.99 -0.97
C LEU A 79 -2.69 -3.85 -0.54
N TYR A 80 -3.47 -2.99 -1.21
CA TYR A 80 -4.89 -2.85 -0.94
C TYR A 80 -5.67 -4.13 -1.27
N GLN A 81 -5.38 -4.80 -2.38
CA GLN A 81 -5.99 -6.09 -2.70
C GLN A 81 -5.66 -7.15 -1.64
N LEU A 82 -4.42 -7.22 -1.20
CA LEU A 82 -3.99 -8.14 -0.14
C LEU A 82 -4.66 -7.81 1.21
N PHE A 83 -4.79 -6.53 1.54
CA PHE A 83 -5.56 -6.07 2.70
C PHE A 83 -7.00 -6.58 2.64
N GLN A 84 -7.68 -6.37 1.52
CA GLN A 84 -9.06 -6.82 1.36
C GLN A 84 -9.15 -8.33 1.60
N MET A 85 -8.32 -9.14 0.97
CA MET A 85 -8.34 -10.59 1.16
C MET A 85 -8.04 -11.06 2.60
N THR A 86 -7.21 -10.32 3.34
CA THR A 86 -6.79 -10.70 4.70
C THR A 86 -7.71 -10.20 5.80
N VAL A 87 -8.47 -9.13 5.55
CA VAL A 87 -9.43 -8.57 6.51
C VAL A 87 -10.87 -8.99 6.21
N THR A 88 -11.18 -9.44 4.99
CA THR A 88 -12.53 -9.90 4.60
C THR A 88 -12.86 -11.35 4.95
N ASP A 89 -12.19 -11.94 5.94
CA ASP A 89 -12.66 -13.18 6.57
C ASP A 89 -13.81 -12.87 7.57
N ALA A 90 -14.90 -12.31 7.03
CA ALA A 90 -16.21 -12.40 7.66
C ALA A 90 -17.18 -12.87 6.57
N PRO A 91 -17.66 -14.12 6.60
CA PRO A 91 -18.75 -14.53 5.75
C PRO A 91 -19.95 -13.67 6.15
N ARG A 92 -20.28 -12.65 5.34
CA ARG A 92 -21.61 -12.07 5.37
C ARG A 92 -22.51 -13.18 4.89
N GLY A 93 -23.11 -13.89 5.85
CA GLY A 93 -23.94 -15.05 5.64
C GLY A 93 -25.03 -14.76 4.61
N ASN A 94 -24.77 -15.10 3.36
CA ASN A 94 -25.82 -15.39 2.40
C ASN A 94 -26.15 -16.86 2.58
N VAL A 95 -26.75 -17.20 3.73
CA VAL A 95 -27.60 -18.38 3.77
C VAL A 95 -28.82 -17.98 2.93
N PRO A 96 -29.12 -18.65 1.80
CA PRO A 96 -30.33 -18.33 1.07
C PRO A 96 -31.51 -18.65 1.99
N SER A 97 -32.27 -17.63 2.39
CA SER A 97 -33.54 -17.84 3.07
C SER A 97 -34.51 -18.45 2.06
N ILE A 98 -34.58 -19.77 2.02
CA ILE A 98 -35.66 -20.47 1.32
C ILE A 98 -36.91 -20.24 2.16
N THR A 99 -37.66 -19.20 1.82
CA THR A 99 -39.00 -18.98 2.36
C THR A 99 -39.96 -19.86 1.57
N ILE A 100 -40.48 -20.93 2.19
CA ILE A 100 -41.63 -21.67 1.66
C ILE A 100 -42.89 -20.90 2.08
N ALA A 101 -43.58 -20.29 1.11
CA ALA A 101 -44.90 -19.72 1.34
C ALA A 101 -45.93 -20.85 1.52
N LYS A 102 -46.84 -20.67 2.49
CA LYS A 102 -47.93 -21.61 2.82
C LYS A 102 -49.04 -21.59 1.78
#